data_AF-A0A2K3KSV6-F1
#
_entry.id   AF-A0A2K3KSV6-F1
#
_cell.length_a   1.000
_cell.length_b   1.000
_cell.length_c   1.000
_cell.angle_alpha   90.00
_cell.angle_beta   90.00
_cell.angle_gamma   90.00
#
_symmetry.space_group_name_H-M   'P 1'
#
loop_
_entity.id
_entity.type
_entity.pdbx_description
1 polymer ?
#
loop_
_entity_poly.entity_id
_entity_poly.type
_entity_poly.pdbx_seq_one_letter_code
_entity_poly.pdbx_strand_id
1 'polypeptide(L)'
;MLISNKVQRDLFSRLTCLRMLTFGDCGLSELADEIGNLKLLRYLELAENKITSLPDTICTLYNLQTLLLERCDELTELPSNFSKLINLRHLELPLGLKKMPKNIGKLNNLHTLNYFIVEEQNGSGIKELANMNNLHGTIKITGLGNVIDHVDAAKANLKDK
;
A
#
# COMPACT_ATOMS: atom_id res chain seq x y z
N MET A 1 -3.81 18.15 -15.08
CA MET A 1 -5.28 18.35 -15.15
C MET A 1 -5.85 17.98 -13.79
N LEU A 2 -6.51 18.89 -13.06
CA LEU A 2 -7.04 18.60 -11.73
C LEU A 2 -8.32 17.76 -11.84
N ILE A 3 -8.28 16.50 -11.39
CA ILE A 3 -9.48 15.65 -11.33
C ILE A 3 -10.21 15.91 -10.02
N SER A 4 -11.33 16.64 -10.08
CA SER A 4 -12.12 16.93 -8.90
C SER A 4 -12.78 15.68 -8.32
N ASN A 5 -13.03 15.68 -7.00
CA ASN A 5 -13.75 14.62 -6.31
C ASN A 5 -15.08 14.27 -6.99
N LYS A 6 -15.86 15.27 -7.42
CA LYS A 6 -17.13 15.05 -8.13
C LYS A 6 -16.94 14.22 -9.41
N VAL A 7 -15.86 14.45 -10.15
CA VAL A 7 -15.54 13.67 -11.35
C VAL A 7 -15.19 12.23 -10.95
N GLN A 8 -14.37 12.04 -9.91
CA GLN A 8 -14.06 10.71 -9.40
C GLN A 8 -15.32 9.93 -8.99
N ARG A 9 -16.23 10.56 -8.24
CA ARG A 9 -17.50 9.96 -7.80
C ARG A 9 -18.35 9.46 -8.96
N ASP A 10 -18.52 10.27 -10.01
CA ASP A 10 -19.28 9.87 -11.20
C ASP A 10 -18.60 8.71 -11.93
N LEU A 11 -17.28 8.83 -12.17
CA LEU A 11 -16.51 7.80 -12.87
C LEU A 11 -16.56 6.46 -12.13
N PHE A 12 -16.30 6.45 -10.82
CA PHE A 12 -16.22 5.23 -10.04
C PHE A 12 -17.59 4.57 -9.82
N SER A 13 -18.67 5.34 -9.84
CA SER A 13 -20.04 4.82 -9.75
C SER A 13 -20.51 4.15 -11.04
N ARG A 14 -19.95 4.54 -12.19
CA ARG A 14 -20.40 4.08 -13.52
C ARG A 14 -19.48 3.03 -14.12
N LEU A 15 -18.18 3.13 -13.90
CA LEU A 15 -17.16 2.29 -14.55
C LEU A 15 -16.78 1.08 -13.70
N THR A 16 -17.77 0.36 -13.15
CA THR A 16 -17.58 -0.73 -12.18
C THR A 16 -16.83 -1.95 -12.74
N CYS A 17 -16.73 -2.07 -14.07
CA CYS A 17 -15.98 -3.12 -14.76
C CYS A 17 -14.49 -2.78 -14.97
N LEU A 18 -14.01 -1.62 -14.51
CA LEU A 18 -12.60 -1.24 -14.65
C LEU A 18 -11.68 -2.25 -13.97
N ARG A 19 -10.59 -2.58 -14.68
CA ARG A 19 -9.51 -3.42 -14.18
C ARG A 19 -8.21 -2.66 -13.98
N MET A 20 -8.08 -1.51 -14.62
CA MET A 20 -6.91 -0.64 -14.57
C MET A 20 -7.38 0.79 -14.48
N LEU A 21 -6.79 1.54 -13.55
CA LEU A 21 -7.03 2.96 -13.36
C LEU A 21 -5.70 3.65 -13.07
N THR A 22 -5.43 4.73 -13.80
CA THR A 22 -4.19 5.51 -13.70
C THR A 22 -4.52 6.98 -13.50
N PHE A 23 -4.06 7.56 -12.40
CA PHE A 23 -4.13 8.99 -12.11
C PHE A 23 -2.77 9.61 -11.79
N GLY A 24 -1.68 9.08 -12.36
CA GLY A 24 -0.35 9.68 -12.21
C GLY A 24 -0.34 11.17 -12.58
N ASP A 25 0.27 12.01 -11.75
CA ASP A 25 0.43 13.46 -11.95
C ASP A 25 -0.88 14.20 -12.35
N CYS A 26 -1.96 13.88 -11.64
CA CYS A 26 -3.27 14.49 -11.84
C CYS A 26 -3.57 15.62 -10.84
N GLY A 27 -2.61 15.97 -9.98
CA GLY A 27 -2.80 16.98 -8.91
C GLY A 27 -3.89 16.59 -7.92
N LEU A 28 -4.14 15.30 -7.71
CA LEU A 28 -5.12 14.82 -6.75
C LEU A 28 -4.68 15.17 -5.33
N SER A 29 -5.56 15.81 -4.56
CA SER A 29 -5.39 16.00 -3.12
C SER A 29 -6.12 14.94 -2.29
N GLU A 30 -7.09 14.25 -2.90
CA GLU A 30 -7.92 13.22 -2.27
C GLU A 30 -8.41 12.20 -3.31
N LEU A 31 -8.69 10.98 -2.84
CA LEU A 31 -9.32 9.91 -3.61
C LEU A 31 -10.75 9.68 -3.07
N ALA A 32 -11.76 9.71 -3.94
CA ALA A 32 -13.15 9.56 -3.54
C ALA A 32 -13.45 8.15 -3.00
N ASP A 33 -14.32 8.06 -1.97
CA ASP A 33 -14.73 6.80 -1.32
C ASP A 33 -15.30 5.78 -2.30
N GLU A 34 -15.94 6.24 -3.37
CA GLU A 34 -16.52 5.42 -4.43
C GLU A 34 -15.48 4.58 -5.17
N ILE A 35 -14.17 4.79 -4.97
CA ILE A 35 -13.14 3.87 -5.48
C ILE A 35 -13.45 2.43 -5.06
N GLY A 36 -14.05 2.24 -3.88
CA GLY A 36 -14.51 0.94 -3.39
C GLY A 36 -15.54 0.24 -4.28
N ASN A 37 -16.20 0.93 -5.21
CA ASN A 37 -17.13 0.35 -6.17
C ASN A 37 -16.42 -0.43 -7.28
N LEU A 38 -15.14 -0.16 -7.54
CA LEU A 38 -14.36 -0.79 -8.61
C LEU A 38 -13.88 -2.20 -8.23
N LYS A 39 -14.81 -3.11 -7.91
CA LYS A 39 -14.49 -4.46 -7.38
C LYS A 39 -13.63 -5.32 -8.31
N LEU A 40 -13.60 -5.02 -9.60
CA LEU A 40 -12.78 -5.73 -10.59
C LEU A 40 -11.39 -5.11 -10.78
N LEU A 41 -11.06 -4.02 -10.08
CA LEU A 41 -9.79 -3.32 -10.23
C LEU A 41 -8.63 -4.22 -9.81
N ARG A 42 -7.61 -4.26 -10.67
CA ARG A 42 -6.36 -5.03 -10.48
C ARG A 42 -5.14 -4.13 -10.44
N TYR A 43 -5.21 -2.98 -11.08
CA TYR A 43 -4.12 -2.02 -11.15
C TYR A 43 -4.64 -0.62 -10.80
N LEU A 44 -4.02 0.00 -9.81
CA LEU A 44 -4.27 1.37 -9.40
C LEU A 44 -2.96 2.13 -9.32
N GLU A 45 -2.83 3.17 -10.13
CA GLU A 45 -1.70 4.09 -10.06
C GLU A 45 -2.17 5.47 -9.62
N LEU A 46 -1.56 5.99 -8.55
CA LEU A 46 -1.81 7.29 -7.94
C LEU A 46 -0.52 8.09 -7.71
N ALA A 47 0.64 7.64 -8.24
CA ALA A 47 1.91 8.32 -8.05
C ALA A 47 1.87 9.81 -8.46
N GLU A 48 2.81 10.60 -7.93
CA GLU A 48 2.98 12.01 -8.28
C GLU A 48 1.77 12.90 -7.92
N ASN A 49 0.99 12.50 -6.91
CA ASN A 49 -0.14 13.30 -6.42
C ASN A 49 0.11 13.84 -5.01
N LYS A 50 -0.72 14.78 -4.58
CA LYS A 50 -0.67 15.40 -3.25
C LYS A 50 -1.72 14.78 -2.32
N ILE A 51 -1.93 13.48 -2.46
CA ILE A 51 -2.93 12.76 -1.67
C ILE A 51 -2.46 12.73 -0.22
N THR A 52 -3.28 13.24 0.69
CA THR A 52 -2.97 13.30 2.12
C THR A 52 -3.43 12.04 2.87
N SER A 53 -4.49 11.39 2.37
CA SER A 53 -5.04 10.15 2.91
C SER A 53 -5.70 9.31 1.81
N LEU A 54 -5.73 8.00 2.00
CA LEU A 54 -6.54 7.10 1.17
C LEU A 54 -7.85 6.78 1.91
N PRO A 55 -8.99 6.70 1.21
CA PRO A 55 -10.25 6.30 1.83
C PRO A 55 -10.20 4.84 2.30
N ASP A 56 -10.84 4.54 3.43
CA ASP A 56 -10.89 3.17 3.98
C ASP A 56 -11.50 2.16 2.98
N THR A 57 -12.37 2.64 2.08
CA THR A 57 -13.01 1.83 1.03
C THR A 57 -12.02 1.23 0.03
N ILE A 58 -10.79 1.76 -0.08
CA ILE A 58 -9.74 1.13 -0.91
C ILE A 58 -9.45 -0.30 -0.43
N CYS A 59 -9.61 -0.58 0.87
CA CYS A 59 -9.41 -1.92 1.46
C CYS A 59 -10.48 -2.94 1.04
N THR A 60 -11.49 -2.51 0.27
CA THR A 60 -12.53 -3.38 -0.28
C THR A 60 -12.22 -3.86 -1.70
N LEU A 61 -11.07 -3.44 -2.26
CA LEU A 61 -10.57 -3.85 -3.57
C LEU A 61 -9.78 -5.16 -3.47
N TYR A 62 -10.45 -6.23 -3.06
CA TYR A 62 -9.80 -7.53 -2.81
C TYR A 62 -9.09 -8.12 -4.04
N ASN A 63 -9.42 -7.67 -5.26
CA ASN A 63 -8.78 -8.11 -6.51
C ASN A 63 -7.55 -7.28 -6.91
N LEU A 64 -7.20 -6.23 -6.16
CA LEU A 64 -6.09 -5.34 -6.48
C LEU A 64 -4.76 -6.12 -6.42
N GLN A 65 -3.97 -6.02 -7.48
CA GLN A 65 -2.68 -6.70 -7.65
C GLN A 65 -1.52 -5.71 -7.64
N THR A 66 -1.74 -4.51 -8.17
CA THR A 66 -0.73 -3.44 -8.20
C THR A 66 -1.32 -2.16 -7.63
N LEU A 67 -0.62 -1.58 -6.67
CA LEU A 67 -0.88 -0.25 -6.14
C LEU A 67 0.43 0.53 -6.09
N LEU A 68 0.53 1.60 -6.86
CA LEU A 68 1.69 2.49 -6.83
C LEU A 68 1.27 3.85 -6.25
N LEU A 69 2.08 4.30 -5.29
CA LEU A 69 1.89 5.52 -4.51
C LEU A 69 3.20 6.32 -4.44
N GLU A 70 4.13 6.07 -5.38
CA GLU A 70 5.42 6.77 -5.41
C GLU A 70 5.20 8.29 -5.47
N ARG A 71 6.02 9.05 -4.74
CA ARG A 71 5.98 10.52 -4.68
C ARG A 71 4.63 11.12 -4.22
N CYS A 72 3.78 10.33 -3.55
CA CYS A 72 2.68 10.82 -2.73
C CYS A 72 3.19 11.28 -1.36
N ASP A 73 4.05 12.29 -1.32
CA ASP A 73 4.83 12.64 -0.13
C ASP A 73 3.99 13.15 1.06
N GLU A 74 2.76 13.60 0.81
CA GLU A 74 1.81 14.04 1.83
C GLU A 74 1.03 12.87 2.48
N LEU A 75 1.10 11.65 1.89
CA LEU A 75 0.45 10.46 2.41
C LEU A 75 1.29 9.85 3.53
N THR A 76 0.92 10.16 4.77
CA THR A 76 1.70 9.76 5.96
C THR A 76 1.26 8.45 6.61
N GLU A 77 0.06 7.95 6.29
CA GLU A 77 -0.47 6.68 6.79
C GLU A 77 -1.34 5.96 5.75
N LEU A 78 -1.42 4.64 5.90
CA LEU A 78 -2.34 3.80 5.13
C LEU A 78 -3.57 3.44 5.98
N PRO A 79 -4.73 3.16 5.35
CA PRO A 79 -5.94 2.70 6.02
C PRO A 79 -5.73 1.55 7.00
N SER A 80 -6.49 1.53 8.09
CA SER A 80 -6.32 0.55 9.19
C SER A 80 -6.51 -0.91 8.76
N ASN A 81 -7.30 -1.15 7.71
CA ASN A 81 -7.63 -2.48 7.18
C ASN A 81 -6.83 -2.86 5.93
N PHE A 82 -5.68 -2.21 5.66
CA PHE A 82 -4.90 -2.41 4.45
C PHE A 82 -4.50 -3.87 4.19
N SER A 83 -4.35 -4.67 5.26
CA SER A 83 -4.08 -6.11 5.20
C SER A 83 -5.20 -6.94 4.53
N LYS A 84 -6.35 -6.36 4.21
CA LYS A 84 -7.42 -6.99 3.42
C LYS A 84 -7.10 -7.12 1.92
N LEU A 85 -6.10 -6.39 1.42
CA LEU A 85 -5.69 -6.41 0.02
C LEU A 85 -4.83 -7.65 -0.32
N ILE A 86 -5.31 -8.83 0.05
CA ILE A 86 -4.57 -10.10 0.06
C ILE A 86 -4.02 -10.56 -1.30
N ASN A 87 -4.54 -10.00 -2.40
CA ASN A 87 -4.09 -10.30 -3.77
C ASN A 87 -3.04 -9.32 -4.30
N LEU A 88 -2.61 -8.34 -3.49
CA LEU A 88 -1.52 -7.45 -3.87
C LEU A 88 -0.24 -8.25 -4.14
N ARG A 89 0.39 -7.92 -5.26
CA ARG A 89 1.67 -8.45 -5.74
C ARG A 89 2.72 -7.35 -5.82
N HIS A 90 2.31 -6.12 -6.16
CA HIS A 90 3.21 -5.00 -6.31
C HIS A 90 2.68 -3.82 -5.51
N LEU A 91 3.49 -3.37 -4.55
CA LEU A 91 3.16 -2.22 -3.70
C LEU A 91 4.35 -1.27 -3.66
N GLU A 92 4.16 -0.08 -4.19
CA GLU A 92 5.11 1.02 -4.04
C GLU A 92 4.54 2.05 -3.09
N LEU A 93 5.24 2.28 -1.99
CA LEU A 93 4.87 3.20 -0.93
C LEU A 93 5.58 4.54 -1.10
N PRO A 94 4.96 5.66 -0.69
CA PRO A 94 5.63 6.95 -0.64
C PRO A 94 6.66 6.98 0.48
N LEU A 95 7.73 7.75 0.30
CA LEU A 95 8.77 7.92 1.33
C LEU A 95 8.27 8.70 2.55
N GLY A 96 7.17 9.46 2.42
CA GLY A 96 6.53 10.22 3.50
C GLY A 96 5.76 9.35 4.52
N LEU A 97 5.60 8.06 4.27
CA LEU A 97 4.89 7.15 5.17
C LEU A 97 5.61 7.04 6.52
N LYS A 98 4.87 7.18 7.63
CA LYS A 98 5.44 7.19 8.99
C LYS A 98 5.43 5.83 9.69
N LYS A 99 4.54 4.93 9.28
CA LYS A 99 4.32 3.61 9.90
C LYS A 99 3.80 2.61 8.88
N MET A 100 4.05 1.32 9.11
CA MET A 100 3.43 0.27 8.31
C MET A 100 2.01 -0.01 8.84
N PRO A 101 1.05 -0.40 7.99
CA PRO A 101 -0.27 -0.80 8.47
C PRO A 101 -0.18 -2.12 9.24
N LYS A 102 -0.97 -2.26 10.30
CA LYS A 102 -0.97 -3.47 11.14
C LYS A 102 -1.27 -4.73 10.31
N ASN A 103 -0.55 -5.81 10.59
CA ASN A 103 -0.65 -7.10 9.91
C ASN A 103 -0.28 -7.04 8.42
N ILE A 104 0.66 -6.18 8.01
CA ILE A 104 1.15 -6.10 6.63
C ILE A 104 1.65 -7.46 6.11
N GLY A 105 2.15 -8.35 6.99
CA GLY A 105 2.56 -9.71 6.62
C GLY A 105 1.44 -10.61 6.12
N LYS A 106 0.16 -10.21 6.26
CA LYS A 106 -0.97 -10.89 5.60
C LYS A 106 -0.95 -10.71 4.07
N LEU A 107 -0.22 -9.72 3.55
CA LEU A 107 0.01 -9.54 2.12
C LEU A 107 1.08 -10.55 1.63
N ASN A 108 0.83 -11.83 1.83
CA ASN A 108 1.78 -12.91 1.55
C ASN A 108 1.99 -13.19 0.04
N ASN A 109 1.12 -12.65 -0.83
CA ASN A 109 1.27 -12.67 -2.28
C ASN A 109 2.14 -11.52 -2.82
N LEU A 110 2.66 -10.66 -1.95
CA LEU A 110 3.46 -9.52 -2.37
C LEU A 110 4.81 -9.99 -2.91
N HIS A 111 5.11 -9.58 -4.13
CA HIS A 111 6.34 -9.83 -4.87
C HIS A 111 7.32 -8.68 -4.75
N THR A 112 6.82 -7.44 -4.77
CA THR A 112 7.65 -6.23 -4.66
C THR A 112 7.11 -5.28 -3.60
N LEU A 113 8.04 -4.76 -2.79
CA LEU A 113 7.83 -3.72 -1.80
C LEU A 113 9.09 -2.86 -1.75
N ASN A 114 8.97 -1.58 -2.09
CA ASN A 114 10.13 -0.68 -2.16
C ASN A 114 10.69 -0.32 -0.76
N TYR A 115 9.84 -0.27 0.27
CA TYR A 115 10.21 0.23 1.59
C TYR A 115 9.45 -0.46 2.73
N PHE A 116 10.11 -0.69 3.87
CA PHE A 116 9.51 -1.21 5.09
C PHE A 116 10.05 -0.51 6.33
N ILE A 117 9.16 -0.10 7.24
CA ILE A 117 9.49 0.56 8.50
C ILE A 117 9.33 -0.45 9.64
N VAL A 118 10.41 -0.73 10.36
CA VAL A 118 10.34 -1.46 11.63
C VAL A 118 10.02 -0.45 12.74
N GLU A 119 8.81 -0.54 13.28
CA GLU A 119 8.32 0.36 14.33
C GLU A 119 8.82 -0.07 15.72
N GLU A 120 8.82 0.87 16.67
CA GLU A 120 9.03 0.58 18.10
C GLU A 120 7.84 -0.22 18.68
N GLN A 121 7.93 -0.58 19.97
CA GLN A 121 7.01 -1.52 20.64
C GLN A 121 5.53 -1.34 20.25
N ASN A 122 4.85 -2.46 19.97
CA ASN A 122 3.43 -2.57 19.55
C ASN A 122 3.10 -2.09 18.11
N GLY A 123 4.08 -1.65 17.33
CA GLY A 123 3.95 -1.41 15.89
C GLY A 123 4.25 -2.64 15.02
N SER A 124 4.41 -2.43 13.73
CA SER A 124 4.79 -3.48 12.77
C SER A 124 6.24 -3.90 12.99
N GLY A 125 6.41 -5.07 13.58
CA GLY A 125 7.72 -5.65 13.83
C GLY A 125 8.29 -6.34 12.60
N ILE A 126 9.63 -6.50 12.58
CA ILE A 126 10.34 -7.15 11.48
C ILE A 126 9.86 -8.58 11.18
N LYS A 127 9.27 -9.28 12.17
CA LYS A 127 8.67 -10.60 12.02
C LYS A 127 7.52 -10.67 10.99
N GLU A 128 6.88 -9.56 10.65
CA GLU A 128 5.84 -9.53 9.62
C GLU A 128 6.39 -10.00 8.26
N LEU A 129 7.67 -9.72 7.96
CA LEU A 129 8.35 -10.16 6.75
C LEU A 129 8.50 -11.68 6.65
N ALA A 130 8.41 -12.41 7.77
CA ALA A 130 8.45 -13.87 7.79
C ALA A 130 7.29 -14.50 6.99
N ASN A 131 6.16 -13.77 6.84
CA ASN A 131 5.00 -14.24 6.10
C ASN A 131 5.03 -13.87 4.60
N MET A 132 5.96 -13.02 4.18
CA MET A 132 6.03 -12.47 2.83
C MET A 132 7.02 -13.27 1.97
N ASN A 133 6.72 -14.55 1.76
CA ASN A 133 7.66 -15.50 1.15
C ASN A 133 7.88 -15.33 -0.36
N ASN A 134 6.99 -14.60 -1.03
CA ASN A 134 7.13 -14.31 -2.46
C ASN A 134 7.86 -12.99 -2.74
N LEU A 135 8.19 -12.24 -1.69
CA LEU A 135 8.86 -10.95 -1.80
C LEU A 135 10.30 -11.17 -2.26
N HIS A 136 10.69 -10.46 -3.30
CA HIS A 136 12.04 -10.53 -3.88
C HIS A 136 12.49 -9.16 -4.40
N GLY A 137 13.79 -9.01 -4.62
CA GLY A 137 14.39 -7.84 -5.24
C GLY A 137 15.05 -6.92 -4.22
N THR A 138 14.90 -5.61 -4.38
CA THR A 138 15.48 -4.64 -3.44
C THR A 138 14.38 -4.06 -2.55
N ILE A 139 14.53 -4.23 -1.24
CA ILE A 139 13.71 -3.59 -0.22
C ILE A 139 14.59 -2.72 0.67
N LYS A 140 14.20 -1.46 0.86
CA LYS A 140 14.84 -0.59 1.84
C LYS A 140 14.13 -0.74 3.18
N ILE A 141 14.85 -1.22 4.19
CA ILE A 141 14.33 -1.39 5.56
C ILE A 141 14.90 -0.30 6.46
N THR A 142 14.04 0.38 7.21
CA THR A 142 14.44 1.37 8.22
C THR A 142 13.92 1.00 9.60
N GLY A 143 14.43 1.68 10.63
CA GLY A 143 14.06 1.37 12.02
C GLY A 143 14.65 0.05 12.52
N LEU A 144 15.69 -0.51 11.87
CA LEU A 144 16.32 -1.76 12.31
C LEU A 144 16.85 -1.71 13.76
N GLY A 145 17.19 -0.52 14.26
CA GLY A 145 17.54 -0.32 15.68
C GLY A 145 16.41 -0.61 16.67
N ASN A 146 15.16 -0.71 16.19
CA ASN A 146 13.98 -1.01 16.99
C ASN A 146 13.76 -2.53 17.15
N VAL A 147 14.59 -3.37 16.52
CA VAL A 147 14.50 -4.82 16.63
C VAL A 147 15.10 -5.27 17.97
N ILE A 148 14.22 -5.65 18.92
CA ILE A 148 14.62 -6.08 20.26
C ILE A 148 14.92 -7.59 20.30
N ASP A 149 14.13 -8.39 19.59
CA ASP A 149 14.25 -9.85 19.60
C ASP A 149 15.02 -10.36 18.36
N HIS A 150 16.22 -10.89 18.59
CA HIS A 150 17.03 -11.55 17.56
C HIS A 150 16.31 -12.72 16.87
N VAL A 151 15.37 -13.40 17.56
CA VAL A 151 14.56 -14.47 16.97
C VAL A 151 13.62 -13.92 15.92
N ASP A 152 13.03 -12.74 16.14
CA ASP A 152 12.17 -12.08 15.15
C ASP A 152 12.98 -11.64 13.92
N ALA A 153 14.21 -11.17 14.11
CA ALA A 153 15.13 -10.85 13.02
C ALA A 153 15.48 -12.09 12.18
N ALA A 154 15.78 -13.22 12.83
CA ALA A 154 16.07 -14.48 12.15
C ALA A 154 14.86 -15.00 11.37
N LYS A 155 13.66 -14.92 11.94
CA LYS A 155 12.39 -15.32 11.29
C LYS A 155 12.04 -14.48 10.07
N ALA A 156 12.39 -13.19 10.07
CA ALA A 156 12.17 -12.30 8.93
C ALA A 156 12.87 -12.80 7.65
N ASN A 157 13.93 -13.61 7.80
CA ASN A 157 14.61 -14.32 6.73
C ASN A 157 15.03 -13.40 5.57
N LEU A 158 15.68 -12.27 5.90
CA LEU A 158 16.03 -11.20 4.96
C LEU A 158 16.95 -11.65 3.82
N LYS A 159 17.66 -12.77 3.96
CA LYS A 159 18.52 -13.34 2.92
C LYS A 159 17.74 -13.93 1.72
N ASP A 160 16.48 -14.28 1.95
CA ASP A 160 15.60 -14.89 0.95
C ASP A 160 14.55 -13.86 0.47
N LYS A 161 14.79 -12.56 0.74
CA LYS A 161 13.99 -11.42 0.26
C LYS A 161 14.72 -10.69 -0.85
#